data_AF-A0AAU4ZVC2-F1
#
_entry.id   AF-A0AAU4ZVC2-F1
#
_cell.length_a   1.000
_cell.length_b   1.000
_cell.length_c   1.000
_cell.angle_alpha   90.00
_cell.angle_beta   90.00
_cell.angle_gamma   90.00
#
_symmetry.space_group_name_H-M   'P 1'
#
loop_
_entity.id
_entity.type
_entity.pdbx_description
1 polymer ?
#
loop_
_entity_poly.entity_id
_entity_poly.type
_entity_poly.pdbx_seq_one_letter_code
_entity_poly.pdbx_strand_id
1 'polypeptide(L)'
;MEIPPPSGPQHPQGQPQGPYPPPGQPQGPYGAYPGQPQGPGPGPGPYGYQPWGHGYSPYNTPAPVNGLAIAALVLGILCFLPLVGLVLGFFALAQIRKKGERGKGMAIAGMILSGIGAAILALALATGGAAEFWDGFQEGAREASENGAIFSVDEGECFDTPGGSLEGMAYDVDTVSCEEEHDGEVFANFKMASGSYPGDSEITEAADDKCYTLQYAYAMDTWAIPENVDIYYFTPTRDSWSLGDREISCLFGNVDEKGSLTGSLRQDETTLDADQLTYLKAAQVLNEAMESAPEEEYVEDDLPGHKEWATRVSAAITEQLGMLRGHDWPADAKDPVAALVKDLDKAQGEWSAAAKAADADAFYEHFDKALELTGAEKTVTTRKALGLASTPPESYEGDGGEEAGTGGGTGGSGAEV
;
A
#
# COMPACT_ATOMS: atom_id res chain seq x y z
N MET A 1 5.92 2.34 6.13
CA MET A 1 4.47 2.13 6.27
C MET A 1 4.26 0.68 6.65
N GLU A 2 3.12 0.32 7.22
CA GLU A 2 2.79 -1.07 7.54
C GLU A 2 1.63 -1.51 6.65
N ILE A 3 1.73 -2.72 6.10
CA ILE A 3 0.65 -3.40 5.39
C ILE A 3 0.09 -4.43 6.36
N PRO A 4 -1.18 -4.29 6.80
CA PRO A 4 -1.81 -5.30 7.61
C PRO A 4 -2.26 -6.48 6.73
N PRO A 5 -2.31 -7.70 7.30
CA PRO A 5 -2.82 -8.86 6.60
C PRO A 5 -4.33 -8.72 6.31
N PRO A 6 -4.84 -9.37 5.25
CA PRO A 6 -6.27 -9.37 4.94
C PRO A 6 -7.09 -9.96 6.11
N SER A 7 -8.36 -9.54 6.20
CA SER A 7 -9.28 -9.93 7.26
C SER A 7 -9.70 -11.41 7.16
N GLY A 8 -8.86 -12.33 7.63
CA GLY A 8 -9.16 -13.77 7.73
C GLY A 8 -9.99 -14.16 8.98
N PRO A 9 -10.64 -15.35 8.99
CA PRO A 9 -11.44 -15.80 10.13
C PRO A 9 -10.61 -15.96 11.42
N GLN A 10 -11.17 -15.52 12.54
CA GLN A 10 -10.52 -15.47 13.85
C GLN A 10 -9.91 -16.82 14.29
N HIS A 11 -8.59 -16.83 14.49
CA HIS A 11 -7.87 -17.96 15.09
C HIS A 11 -8.14 -18.08 16.61
N PRO A 12 -8.41 -19.29 17.15
CA PRO A 12 -8.57 -19.46 18.59
C PRO A 12 -7.25 -19.29 19.34
N GLN A 13 -7.24 -18.42 20.36
CA GLN A 13 -6.10 -18.22 21.25
C GLN A 13 -5.89 -19.41 22.22
N GLY A 14 -4.65 -19.92 22.27
CA GLY A 14 -3.94 -20.16 23.53
C GLY A 14 -3.51 -21.60 23.85
N GLN A 15 -2.19 -21.84 23.83
CA GLN A 15 -1.52 -22.72 24.82
C GLN A 15 -0.22 -22.08 25.32
N PRO A 16 0.16 -22.23 26.61
CA PRO A 16 1.28 -21.49 27.20
C PRO A 16 2.63 -22.18 26.92
N GLN A 17 3.58 -21.45 26.33
CA GLN A 17 4.97 -21.91 26.16
C GLN A 17 5.81 -21.60 27.41
N GLY A 18 6.55 -22.62 27.86
CA GLY A 18 7.47 -22.55 29.01
C GLY A 18 8.77 -21.77 28.73
N PRO A 19 9.63 -21.56 29.75
CA PRO A 19 10.74 -20.61 29.67
C PRO A 19 11.88 -21.09 28.77
N TYR A 20 12.35 -20.22 27.87
CA TYR A 20 13.53 -20.42 27.02
C TYR A 20 14.85 -20.30 27.82
N PRO A 21 15.88 -21.13 27.53
CA PRO A 21 17.24 -20.97 28.07
C PRO A 21 18.10 -19.97 27.26
N PRO A 22 19.17 -19.39 27.86
CA PRO A 22 19.94 -18.32 27.23
C PRO A 22 20.94 -18.82 26.16
N PRO A 23 21.32 -17.99 25.16
CA PRO A 23 22.21 -18.41 24.06
C PRO A 23 23.67 -18.59 24.50
N GLY A 24 24.27 -19.69 24.05
CA GLY A 24 25.68 -20.04 24.26
C GLY A 24 26.66 -19.26 23.37
N GLN A 25 27.87 -19.07 23.89
CA GLN A 25 29.00 -18.44 23.19
C GLN A 25 29.63 -19.38 22.15
N PRO A 26 30.14 -18.89 21.00
CA PRO A 26 30.82 -19.73 20.03
C PRO A 26 32.24 -20.13 20.48
N GLN A 27 32.52 -21.43 20.51
CA GLN A 27 33.84 -22.02 20.66
C GLN A 27 34.64 -21.95 19.34
N GLY A 28 35.87 -21.46 19.40
CA GLY A 28 36.84 -21.53 18.30
C GLY A 28 37.63 -22.85 18.27
N PRO A 29 38.12 -23.32 17.10
CA PRO A 29 38.67 -24.67 16.95
C PRO A 29 40.13 -24.78 17.36
N TYR A 30 40.45 -25.87 18.05
CA TYR A 30 41.77 -26.23 18.55
C TYR A 30 42.59 -26.92 17.44
N GLY A 31 43.74 -26.34 17.08
CA GLY A 31 44.77 -26.98 16.26
C GLY A 31 45.92 -27.50 17.12
N ALA A 32 46.17 -28.81 17.05
CA ALA A 32 47.20 -29.52 17.81
C ALA A 32 48.61 -29.36 17.22
N TYR A 33 49.63 -29.28 18.07
CA TYR A 33 51.03 -29.57 17.73
C TYR A 33 51.70 -30.39 18.85
N PRO A 34 52.53 -31.40 18.53
CA PRO A 34 53.09 -32.33 19.52
C PRO A 34 54.39 -31.83 20.15
N GLY A 35 54.63 -32.28 21.38
CA GLY A 35 55.58 -31.67 22.33
C GLY A 35 57.05 -32.08 22.23
N GLN A 36 57.84 -31.46 23.12
CA GLN A 36 59.19 -31.88 23.49
C GLN A 36 59.48 -31.60 24.99
N PRO A 37 60.41 -32.37 25.61
CA PRO A 37 60.42 -32.62 27.06
C PRO A 37 61.33 -31.66 27.85
N GLN A 38 60.96 -31.46 29.12
CA GLN A 38 61.71 -30.72 30.15
C GLN A 38 63.04 -31.38 30.53
N GLY A 39 64.03 -30.54 30.87
CA GLY A 39 65.25 -30.90 31.61
C GLY A 39 65.50 -29.97 32.82
N PRO A 40 66.26 -30.38 33.86
CA PRO A 40 66.13 -29.84 35.22
C PRO A 40 67.31 -28.99 35.75
N GLY A 41 67.01 -27.86 36.44
CA GLY A 41 67.81 -27.14 37.47
C GLY A 41 69.22 -26.58 37.10
N PRO A 42 69.93 -25.76 37.91
CA PRO A 42 69.70 -25.30 39.31
C PRO A 42 70.06 -23.80 39.63
N GLY A 43 69.65 -23.30 40.82
CA GLY A 43 70.48 -22.40 41.67
C GLY A 43 70.16 -20.88 41.75
N PRO A 44 69.99 -20.28 42.95
CA PRO A 44 69.77 -18.83 43.15
C PRO A 44 71.05 -18.06 43.51
N GLY A 45 71.19 -16.80 43.04
CA GLY A 45 72.27 -15.89 43.45
C GLY A 45 71.99 -14.41 43.13
N PRO A 46 72.57 -13.42 43.85
CA PRO A 46 71.95 -12.12 44.04
C PRO A 46 72.73 -10.90 43.48
N TYR A 47 71.97 -9.82 43.19
CA TYR A 47 72.31 -8.40 42.95
C TYR A 47 73.27 -7.99 41.81
N GLY A 48 72.80 -7.03 40.99
CA GLY A 48 73.62 -6.18 40.11
C GLY A 48 72.79 -5.20 39.28
N TYR A 49 72.72 -3.94 39.71
CA TYR A 49 72.02 -2.85 39.02
C TYR A 49 72.95 -2.21 37.97
N GLN A 50 72.56 -2.16 36.69
CA GLN A 50 73.11 -1.21 35.69
C GLN A 50 72.03 -0.90 34.63
N PRO A 51 71.73 0.40 34.40
CA PRO A 51 70.61 0.83 33.56
C PRO A 51 71.04 0.99 32.10
N TRP A 52 70.26 0.44 31.17
CA TRP A 52 70.35 0.77 29.74
C TRP A 52 68.97 1.16 29.23
N GLY A 53 68.84 2.46 28.97
CA GLY A 53 67.64 3.09 28.45
C GLY A 53 67.37 2.69 27.01
N HIS A 54 66.26 1.99 26.80
CA HIS A 54 65.53 2.03 25.55
C HIS A 54 64.11 2.47 25.85
N GLY A 55 63.85 3.74 25.53
CA GLY A 55 62.54 4.35 25.63
C GLY A 55 61.57 3.59 24.72
N TYR A 56 60.65 2.88 25.35
CA TYR A 56 59.43 2.42 24.71
C TYR A 56 58.60 3.67 24.39
N SER A 57 58.41 3.99 23.11
CA SER A 57 57.50 5.07 22.70
C SER A 57 56.09 4.47 22.60
N PRO A 58 55.15 4.83 23.49
CA PRO A 58 53.79 4.32 23.41
C PRO A 58 53.05 5.06 22.29
N TYR A 59 52.42 4.29 21.39
CA TYR A 59 51.34 4.70 20.50
C TYR A 59 51.49 6.05 19.77
N ASN A 60 51.88 5.98 18.49
CA ASN A 60 51.67 7.06 17.54
C ASN A 60 50.15 7.18 17.25
N THR A 61 49.40 7.89 18.09
CA THR A 61 47.99 8.20 17.81
C THR A 61 47.94 9.15 16.62
N PRO A 62 47.27 8.81 15.50
CA PRO A 62 47.16 9.72 14.37
C PRO A 62 46.48 11.01 14.84
N ALA A 63 47.05 12.16 14.47
CA ALA A 63 46.49 13.47 14.82
C ALA A 63 45.01 13.56 14.38
N PRO A 64 44.12 14.13 15.21
CA PRO A 64 42.71 14.23 14.89
C PRO A 64 42.48 15.02 13.59
N VAL A 65 41.40 14.68 12.88
CA VAL A 65 40.97 15.43 11.70
C VAL A 65 40.31 16.75 12.10
N ASN A 66 40.62 17.84 11.40
CA ASN A 66 40.06 19.16 11.71
C ASN A 66 38.56 19.21 11.33
N GLY A 67 37.69 19.51 12.30
CA GLY A 67 36.23 19.58 12.08
C GLY A 67 35.79 20.62 11.05
N LEU A 68 36.54 21.73 10.89
CA LEU A 68 36.27 22.73 9.85
C LEU A 68 36.60 22.21 8.44
N ALA A 69 37.52 21.24 8.31
CA ALA A 69 37.80 20.60 7.03
C ALA A 69 36.67 19.66 6.59
N ILE A 70 36.03 18.96 7.54
CA ILE A 70 34.83 18.15 7.27
C ILE A 70 33.66 19.07 6.93
N ALA A 71 33.42 20.12 7.72
CA ALA A 71 32.38 21.09 7.44
C ALA A 71 32.57 21.76 6.07
N ALA A 72 33.79 22.16 5.70
CA ALA A 72 34.08 22.73 4.39
C ALA A 72 33.86 21.74 3.23
N LEU A 73 34.13 20.44 3.45
CA LEU A 73 33.87 19.40 2.45
C LEU A 73 32.37 19.17 2.27
N VAL A 74 31.63 19.00 3.37
CA VAL A 74 30.18 18.77 3.36
C VAL A 74 29.44 19.98 2.76
N LEU A 75 29.80 21.20 3.16
CA LEU A 75 29.21 22.42 2.59
C LEU A 75 29.60 22.65 1.13
N GLY A 76 30.81 22.22 0.73
CA GLY A 76 31.25 22.26 -0.67
C GLY A 76 30.53 21.24 -1.55
N ILE A 77 30.20 20.06 -1.02
CA ILE A 77 29.43 19.02 -1.72
C ILE A 77 27.95 19.40 -1.81
N LEU A 78 27.38 19.90 -0.71
CA LEU A 78 25.95 20.20 -0.62
C LEU A 78 25.57 21.57 -1.23
N CYS A 79 26.52 22.35 -1.74
CA CYS A 79 26.31 23.61 -2.48
C CYS A 79 25.47 24.72 -1.78
N PHE A 80 24.99 24.53 -0.55
CA PHE A 80 24.01 25.44 0.07
C PHE A 80 24.53 26.84 0.34
N LEU A 81 25.84 27.04 0.49
CA LEU A 81 26.48 28.35 0.68
C LEU A 81 27.94 28.33 0.20
N PRO A 82 28.22 28.46 -1.12
CA PRO A 82 29.56 28.27 -1.67
C PRO A 82 30.59 29.25 -1.07
N LEU A 83 30.16 30.43 -0.66
CA LEU A 83 31.04 31.41 0.00
C LEU A 83 31.43 31.00 1.42
N VAL A 84 30.55 30.30 2.16
CA VAL A 84 30.83 29.86 3.53
C VAL A 84 31.78 28.68 3.52
N GLY A 85 31.60 27.71 2.61
CA GLY A 85 32.54 26.58 2.44
C GLY A 85 33.96 27.04 2.07
N LEU A 86 34.08 28.07 1.23
CA LEU A 86 35.36 28.66 0.83
C LEU A 86 36.08 29.33 2.00
N VAL A 87 35.37 30.13 2.80
CA VAL A 87 35.93 30.81 3.98
C VAL A 87 36.34 29.81 5.05
N LEU A 88 35.51 28.81 5.32
CA LEU A 88 35.80 27.77 6.32
C LEU A 88 36.99 26.90 5.91
N GLY A 89 37.13 26.56 4.62
CA GLY A 89 38.29 25.83 4.12
C GLY A 89 39.60 26.60 4.28
N PHE A 90 39.58 27.93 4.11
CA PHE A 90 40.74 28.80 4.33
C PHE A 90 41.17 28.81 5.81
N PHE A 91 40.23 28.93 6.74
CA PHE A 91 40.51 28.86 8.18
C PHE A 91 40.94 27.45 8.62
N ALA A 92 40.36 26.39 8.04
CA ALA A 92 40.76 25.01 8.29
C ALA A 92 42.22 24.77 7.90
N LEU A 93 42.67 25.26 6.73
CA LEU A 93 44.07 25.17 6.31
C LEU A 93 45.02 25.93 7.24
N ALA A 94 44.63 27.11 7.71
CA ALA A 94 45.43 27.89 8.65
C ALA A 94 45.56 27.19 10.01
N GLN A 95 44.50 26.53 10.50
CA GLN A 95 44.53 25.75 11.73
C GLN A 95 45.34 24.46 11.59
N ILE A 96 45.14 23.71 10.49
CA ILE A 96 45.90 22.50 10.18
C ILE A 96 47.40 22.78 10.14
N ARG A 97 47.81 23.89 9.52
CA ARG A 97 49.23 24.29 9.45
C ARG A 97 49.83 24.68 10.81
N LYS A 98 49.03 25.25 11.71
CA LYS A 98 49.48 25.69 13.05
C LYS A 98 49.45 24.58 14.09
N LYS A 99 48.49 23.65 14.00
CA LYS A 99 48.21 22.61 15.00
C LYS A 99 48.68 21.21 14.59
N GLY A 100 49.08 21.00 13.33
CA GLY A 100 49.54 19.71 12.83
C GLY A 100 48.43 18.66 12.66
N GLU A 101 47.17 19.09 12.53
CA GLU A 101 45.99 18.23 12.39
C GLU A 101 45.89 17.60 10.99
N ARG A 102 45.12 16.52 10.85
CA ARG A 102 44.86 15.87 9.55
C ARG A 102 43.64 16.52 8.87
N GLY A 103 43.55 16.40 7.53
CA GLY A 103 42.40 16.93 6.77
C GLY A 103 42.71 17.97 5.69
N LYS A 104 44.01 18.21 5.39
CA LYS A 104 44.42 19.17 4.36
C LYS A 104 43.81 18.89 2.98
N GLY A 105 43.72 17.62 2.58
CA GLY A 105 43.10 17.22 1.31
C GLY A 105 41.60 17.50 1.25
N MET A 106 40.88 17.26 2.35
CA MET A 106 39.44 17.52 2.45
C MET A 106 39.12 19.03 2.41
N ALA A 107 39.93 19.85 3.11
CA ALA A 107 39.78 21.30 3.06
C ALA A 107 40.07 21.86 1.65
N ILE A 108 41.05 21.31 0.95
CA ILE A 108 41.35 21.70 -0.45
C ILE A 108 40.21 21.31 -1.38
N ALA A 109 39.72 20.07 -1.28
CA ALA A 109 38.59 19.59 -2.09
C ALA A 109 37.32 20.43 -1.84
N GLY A 110 36.99 20.68 -0.57
CA GLY A 110 35.85 21.52 -0.18
C GLY A 110 35.94 22.95 -0.73
N MET A 111 37.12 23.58 -0.72
CA MET A 111 37.31 24.91 -1.33
C MET A 111 37.22 24.90 -2.85
N ILE A 112 37.74 23.86 -3.52
CA ILE A 112 37.66 23.75 -4.98
C ILE A 112 36.19 23.61 -5.40
N LEU A 113 35.45 22.70 -4.76
CA LEU A 113 34.02 22.51 -5.02
C LEU A 113 33.22 23.78 -4.74
N SER A 114 33.49 24.44 -3.61
CA SER A 114 32.87 25.72 -3.25
C SER A 114 33.20 26.84 -4.24
N GLY A 115 34.43 26.88 -4.76
CA GLY A 115 34.86 27.86 -5.76
C GLY A 115 34.20 27.65 -7.11
N ILE A 116 34.04 26.39 -7.53
CA ILE A 116 33.26 26.02 -8.73
C ILE A 116 31.79 26.41 -8.55
N GLY A 117 31.19 26.09 -7.40
CA GLY A 117 29.82 26.48 -7.06
C GLY A 117 29.63 28.01 -7.04
N ALA A 118 30.60 28.76 -6.50
CA ALA A 118 30.56 30.23 -6.53
C ALA A 118 30.66 30.80 -7.95
N ALA A 119 31.47 30.18 -8.83
CA ALA A 119 31.59 30.60 -10.22
C ALA A 119 30.32 30.30 -11.03
N ILE A 120 29.70 29.13 -10.82
CA ILE A 120 28.41 28.75 -11.42
C ILE A 120 27.31 29.70 -10.93
N LEU A 121 27.25 30.00 -9.63
CA LEU A 121 26.29 30.95 -9.07
C LEU A 121 26.47 32.36 -9.65
N ALA A 122 27.71 32.83 -9.77
CA ALA A 122 28.01 34.13 -10.39
C ALA A 122 27.60 34.17 -11.87
N LEU A 123 27.79 33.06 -12.60
CA LEU A 123 27.36 32.92 -13.98
C LEU A 123 25.83 32.92 -14.08
N ALA A 124 25.13 32.17 -13.23
CA ALA A 124 23.67 32.11 -13.18
C ALA A 124 23.03 33.45 -12.83
N LEU A 125 23.65 34.22 -11.92
CA LEU A 125 23.23 35.59 -11.61
C LEU A 125 23.47 36.55 -12.79
N ALA A 126 24.56 36.36 -13.54
CA ALA A 126 24.87 37.19 -14.71
C ALA A 126 23.97 36.89 -15.92
N THR A 127 23.45 35.67 -16.04
CA THR A 127 22.58 35.24 -17.15
C THR A 127 21.09 35.28 -16.82
N GLY A 128 20.71 35.50 -15.56
CA GLY A 128 19.31 35.47 -15.11
C GLY A 128 18.78 34.07 -14.76
N GLY A 129 19.56 33.00 -14.96
CA GLY A 129 19.19 31.62 -14.65
C GLY A 129 19.07 31.30 -13.15
N ALA A 130 19.41 32.24 -12.28
CA ALA A 130 19.18 32.11 -10.83
C ALA A 130 17.67 32.08 -10.48
N ALA A 131 16.82 32.72 -11.27
CA ALA A 131 15.37 32.68 -11.08
C ALA A 131 14.80 31.31 -11.47
N GLU A 132 15.22 30.76 -12.62
CA GLU A 132 14.80 29.44 -13.10
C GLU A 132 15.26 28.30 -12.18
N PHE A 133 16.48 28.40 -11.64
CA PHE A 133 16.98 27.46 -10.63
C PHE A 133 16.21 27.57 -9.31
N TRP A 134 15.85 28.79 -8.89
CA TRP A 134 15.08 28.99 -7.66
C TRP A 134 13.64 28.51 -7.82
N ASP A 135 13.03 28.70 -8.99
CA ASP A 135 11.70 28.21 -9.33
C ASP A 135 11.68 26.68 -9.32
N GLY A 136 12.62 26.02 -10.02
CA GLY A 136 12.73 24.55 -10.00
C GLY A 136 13.09 23.96 -8.64
N PHE A 137 13.85 24.68 -7.79
CA PHE A 137 14.08 24.27 -6.41
C PHE A 137 12.82 24.43 -5.55
N GLN A 138 12.05 25.50 -5.75
CA GLN A 138 10.83 25.77 -5.00
C GLN A 138 9.70 24.82 -5.43
N GLU A 139 9.67 24.43 -6.70
CA GLU A 139 8.80 23.40 -7.27
C GLU A 139 9.17 22.03 -6.70
N GLY A 140 10.44 21.61 -6.75
CA GLY A 140 10.89 20.35 -6.14
C GLY A 140 10.74 20.30 -4.60
N ALA A 141 10.87 21.44 -3.91
CA ALA A 141 10.62 21.52 -2.47
C ALA A 141 9.12 21.52 -2.12
N ARG A 142 8.27 22.03 -3.02
CA ARG A 142 6.81 21.98 -2.87
C ARG A 142 6.28 20.59 -3.17
N GLU A 143 6.77 19.94 -4.22
CA GLU A 143 6.52 18.54 -4.55
C GLU A 143 6.94 17.63 -3.39
N ALA A 144 8.15 17.81 -2.84
CA ALA A 144 8.61 17.09 -1.65
C ALA A 144 7.82 17.42 -0.34
N SER A 145 7.11 18.55 -0.29
CA SER A 145 6.32 18.97 0.87
C SER A 145 4.83 18.63 0.75
N GLU A 146 4.28 18.54 -0.46
CA GLU A 146 2.95 18.03 -0.75
C GLU A 146 2.95 16.49 -0.72
N ASN A 147 4.08 15.88 -1.11
CA ASN A 147 4.39 14.44 -1.09
C ASN A 147 5.28 14.08 0.11
N GLY A 148 4.99 14.60 1.30
CA GLY A 148 5.74 14.28 2.53
C GLY A 148 5.68 12.79 2.96
N ALA A 149 5.26 11.89 2.08
CA ALA A 149 5.40 10.45 2.24
C ALA A 149 6.80 10.04 1.78
N ILE A 150 7.50 9.31 2.64
CA ILE A 150 8.85 8.78 2.34
C ILE A 150 8.77 7.68 1.25
N PHE A 151 7.55 7.27 0.88
CA PHE A 151 7.21 6.39 -0.23
C PHE A 151 5.84 6.84 -0.75
N SER A 152 5.71 7.19 -2.01
CA SER A 152 4.39 7.41 -2.62
C SER A 152 4.39 6.68 -3.94
N VAL A 153 3.65 5.57 -3.98
CA VAL A 153 3.19 4.98 -5.22
C VAL A 153 1.86 5.66 -5.51
N ASP A 154 1.73 6.24 -6.70
CA ASP A 154 0.56 6.99 -7.10
C ASP A 154 -0.54 6.07 -7.64
N GLU A 155 -1.79 6.54 -7.61
CA GLU A 155 -2.93 5.85 -8.23
C GLU A 155 -2.63 5.50 -9.69
N GLY A 156 -2.79 4.22 -10.05
CA GLY A 156 -2.47 3.69 -11.37
C GLY A 156 -1.08 3.08 -11.51
N GLU A 157 -0.22 3.20 -10.49
CA GLU A 157 1.11 2.62 -10.52
C GLU A 157 1.12 1.18 -9.98
N CYS A 158 1.88 0.33 -10.66
CA CYS A 158 2.17 -1.04 -10.24
C CYS A 158 3.58 -1.11 -9.66
N PHE A 159 3.79 -1.98 -8.67
CA PHE A 159 5.05 -2.04 -7.95
C PHE A 159 5.39 -3.45 -7.46
N ASP A 160 6.68 -3.64 -7.21
CA ASP A 160 7.23 -4.80 -6.51
C ASP A 160 7.68 -4.44 -5.10
N THR A 161 7.53 -5.39 -4.19
CA THR A 161 7.99 -5.29 -2.81
C THR A 161 9.32 -6.04 -2.61
N PRO A 162 10.22 -5.52 -1.77
CA PRO A 162 11.40 -6.26 -1.34
C PRO A 162 11.00 -7.55 -0.60
N GLY A 163 11.07 -8.68 -1.30
CA GLY A 163 10.72 -9.99 -0.76
C GLY A 163 9.48 -10.63 -1.38
N GLY A 164 8.75 -9.92 -2.24
CA GLY A 164 7.60 -10.46 -2.95
C GLY A 164 6.36 -10.61 -2.08
N SER A 165 6.25 -9.87 -0.98
CA SER A 165 5.16 -10.01 -0.01
C SER A 165 4.55 -8.65 0.30
N LEU A 166 3.24 -8.57 0.15
CA LEU A 166 2.42 -7.45 0.59
C LEU A 166 2.07 -7.52 2.08
N GLU A 167 2.75 -8.32 2.89
CA GLU A 167 2.52 -8.36 4.33
C GLU A 167 3.67 -7.75 5.14
N GLY A 168 3.31 -6.95 6.15
CA GLY A 168 4.26 -6.39 7.11
C GLY A 168 4.83 -5.03 6.71
N MET A 169 6.10 -4.80 7.05
CA MET A 169 6.69 -3.46 6.96
C MET A 169 7.30 -3.22 5.57
N ALA A 170 6.70 -2.30 4.82
CA ALA A 170 7.26 -1.78 3.58
C ALA A 170 8.19 -0.59 3.84
N TYR A 171 9.44 -0.72 3.39
CA TYR A 171 10.51 0.28 3.52
C TYR A 171 11.00 0.84 2.18
N ASP A 172 10.56 0.27 1.07
CA ASP A 172 10.80 0.72 -0.30
C ASP A 172 9.92 -0.15 -1.21
N VAL A 173 9.44 0.40 -2.32
CA VAL A 173 8.74 -0.37 -3.35
C VAL A 173 9.23 0.12 -4.70
N ASP A 174 9.45 -0.82 -5.61
CA ASP A 174 9.97 -0.52 -6.94
C ASP A 174 8.79 -0.40 -7.90
N THR A 175 8.50 0.81 -8.39
CA THR A 175 7.48 1.00 -9.43
C THR A 175 7.92 0.29 -10.72
N VAL A 176 7.04 -0.55 -11.25
CA VAL A 176 7.26 -1.35 -12.46
C VAL A 176 6.12 -1.13 -13.46
N SER A 177 6.30 -1.63 -14.68
CA SER A 177 5.22 -1.61 -15.67
C SER A 177 4.14 -2.61 -15.26
N CYS A 178 2.87 -2.19 -15.23
CA CYS A 178 1.75 -3.09 -15.01
C CYS A 178 1.64 -4.21 -16.06
N GLU A 179 2.24 -4.04 -17.25
CA GLU A 179 2.27 -5.09 -18.28
C GLU A 179 3.20 -6.27 -17.90
N GLU A 180 4.10 -6.07 -16.96
CA GLU A 180 4.99 -7.09 -16.41
C GLU A 180 4.37 -7.71 -15.15
N GLU A 181 4.94 -8.84 -14.68
CA GLU A 181 4.56 -9.38 -13.37
C GLU A 181 4.89 -8.37 -12.28
N HIS A 182 3.97 -8.17 -11.35
CA HIS A 182 4.15 -7.23 -10.24
C HIS A 182 3.41 -7.69 -8.98
N ASP A 183 3.86 -7.25 -7.81
CA ASP A 183 3.25 -7.63 -6.53
C ASP A 183 1.91 -6.91 -6.28
N GLY A 184 1.80 -5.62 -6.63
CA GLY A 184 0.58 -4.86 -6.37
C GLY A 184 0.35 -3.66 -7.29
N GLU A 185 -0.90 -3.20 -7.35
CA GLU A 185 -1.36 -2.04 -8.12
C GLU A 185 -2.13 -1.09 -7.22
N VAL A 186 -1.73 0.19 -7.18
CA VAL A 186 -2.41 1.20 -6.36
C VAL A 186 -3.64 1.73 -7.08
N PHE A 187 -4.80 1.64 -6.43
CA PHE A 187 -6.08 2.09 -7.01
C PHE A 187 -6.64 3.35 -6.34
N ALA A 188 -6.11 3.76 -5.19
CA ALA A 188 -6.46 5.03 -4.57
C ALA A 188 -5.45 5.46 -3.51
N ASN A 189 -5.29 6.77 -3.33
CA ASN A 189 -4.57 7.37 -2.19
C ASN A 189 -5.47 8.38 -1.49
N PHE A 190 -5.49 8.38 -0.16
CA PHE A 190 -6.19 9.41 0.61
C PHE A 190 -5.46 9.78 1.90
N LYS A 191 -5.67 11.02 2.36
CA LYS A 191 -5.01 11.55 3.55
C LYS A 191 -5.96 11.62 4.74
N MET A 192 -5.53 11.10 5.88
CA MET A 192 -6.22 11.23 7.17
C MET A 192 -6.12 12.65 7.72
N ALA A 193 -7.05 12.99 8.62
CA ALA A 193 -7.04 14.26 9.31
C ALA A 193 -5.75 14.44 10.14
N SER A 194 -5.24 15.68 10.18
CA SER A 194 -4.09 16.02 11.01
C SER A 194 -4.43 15.89 12.51
N GLY A 195 -3.45 15.48 13.32
CA GLY A 195 -3.64 15.33 14.75
C GLY A 195 -2.59 14.45 15.42
N SER A 196 -2.84 14.11 16.68
CA SER A 196 -2.12 13.03 17.37
C SER A 196 -2.35 11.71 16.65
N TYR A 197 -1.39 10.80 16.78
CA TYR A 197 -1.51 9.46 16.20
C TYR A 197 -2.75 8.75 16.75
N PRO A 198 -3.73 8.38 15.90
CA PRO A 198 -5.01 7.82 16.33
C PRO A 198 -4.87 6.39 16.89
N GLY A 199 -3.87 5.65 16.41
CA GLY A 199 -3.67 4.23 16.75
C GLY A 199 -3.91 3.35 15.53
N ASP A 200 -3.21 2.22 15.45
CA ASP A 200 -3.26 1.33 14.28
C ASP A 200 -4.70 0.90 13.95
N SER A 201 -5.50 0.55 14.97
CA SER A 201 -6.89 0.14 14.79
C SER A 201 -7.78 1.17 14.10
N GLU A 202 -7.66 2.46 14.45
CA GLU A 202 -8.47 3.52 13.83
C GLU A 202 -8.00 3.81 12.40
N ILE A 203 -6.73 3.60 12.11
CA ILE A 203 -6.15 3.75 10.76
C ILE A 203 -6.64 2.60 9.87
N THR A 204 -6.57 1.36 10.37
CA THR A 204 -7.05 0.16 9.68
C THR A 204 -8.54 0.24 9.38
N GLU A 205 -9.38 0.61 10.36
CA GLU A 205 -10.83 0.76 10.13
C GLU A 205 -11.14 1.81 9.05
N ALA A 206 -10.40 2.92 9.03
CA ALA A 206 -10.54 3.93 8.00
C ALA A 206 -10.03 3.46 6.62
N ALA A 207 -9.00 2.61 6.59
CA ALA A 207 -8.49 1.99 5.37
C ALA A 207 -9.49 0.99 4.81
N ASP A 208 -10.02 0.08 5.61
CA ASP A 208 -11.03 -0.90 5.20
C ASP A 208 -12.25 -0.21 4.58
N ASP A 209 -12.91 0.69 5.32
CA ASP A 209 -14.10 1.40 4.84
C ASP A 209 -13.86 2.09 3.49
N LYS A 210 -12.75 2.82 3.38
CA LYS A 210 -12.48 3.63 2.19
C LYS A 210 -11.92 2.83 1.03
N CYS A 211 -11.00 1.91 1.24
CA CYS A 211 -10.39 1.14 0.17
C CYS A 211 -11.42 0.22 -0.50
N TYR A 212 -12.26 -0.47 0.29
CA TYR A 212 -13.36 -1.28 -0.26
C TYR A 212 -14.42 -0.44 -0.97
N THR A 213 -14.59 0.83 -0.61
CA THR A 213 -15.47 1.75 -1.34
C THR A 213 -14.83 2.28 -2.63
N LEU A 214 -13.57 2.71 -2.56
CA LEU A 214 -12.88 3.37 -3.67
C LEU A 214 -12.54 2.42 -4.81
N GLN A 215 -12.39 1.12 -4.54
CA GLN A 215 -12.10 0.12 -5.57
C GLN A 215 -13.13 0.15 -6.72
N TYR A 216 -14.41 0.42 -6.42
CA TYR A 216 -15.48 0.38 -7.42
C TYR A 216 -15.38 1.51 -8.44
N ALA A 217 -14.69 2.60 -8.10
CA ALA A 217 -14.42 3.70 -9.03
C ALA A 217 -13.25 3.38 -9.97
N TYR A 218 -12.28 2.58 -9.51
CA TYR A 218 -11.08 2.22 -10.26
C TYR A 218 -11.27 0.96 -11.12
N ALA A 219 -11.93 -0.06 -10.57
CA ALA A 219 -12.27 -1.32 -11.22
C ALA A 219 -13.79 -1.44 -11.32
N MET A 220 -14.40 -0.64 -12.21
CA MET A 220 -15.86 -0.57 -12.38
C MET A 220 -16.46 -1.90 -12.88
N ASP A 221 -15.66 -2.71 -13.57
CA ASP A 221 -16.03 -4.08 -13.92
C ASP A 221 -15.51 -5.07 -12.86
N THR A 222 -16.29 -5.27 -11.79
CA THR A 222 -15.93 -6.18 -10.71
C THR A 222 -15.81 -7.65 -11.14
N TRP A 223 -16.42 -8.03 -12.27
CA TRP A 223 -16.28 -9.39 -12.81
C TRP A 223 -14.94 -9.60 -13.52
N ALA A 224 -14.22 -8.52 -13.84
CA ALA A 224 -12.90 -8.59 -14.41
C ALA A 224 -11.81 -8.79 -13.34
N ILE A 225 -12.13 -8.59 -12.05
CA ILE A 225 -11.22 -8.81 -10.94
C ILE A 225 -11.09 -10.33 -10.73
N PRO A 226 -9.87 -10.90 -10.84
CA PRO A 226 -9.66 -12.32 -10.59
C PRO A 226 -9.94 -12.71 -9.14
N GLU A 227 -10.44 -13.92 -8.90
CA GLU A 227 -10.78 -14.43 -7.56
C GLU A 227 -9.59 -14.53 -6.60
N ASN A 228 -8.37 -14.55 -7.15
CA ASN A 228 -7.13 -14.58 -6.38
C ASN A 228 -6.57 -13.17 -6.09
N VAL A 229 -7.36 -12.12 -6.28
CA VAL A 229 -7.01 -10.74 -5.97
C VAL A 229 -7.79 -10.27 -4.74
N ASP A 230 -7.11 -9.58 -3.83
CA ASP A 230 -7.72 -8.95 -2.64
C ASP A 230 -7.18 -7.53 -2.46
N ILE A 231 -7.81 -6.77 -1.57
CA ILE A 231 -7.45 -5.41 -1.22
C ILE A 231 -6.48 -5.43 -0.05
N TYR A 232 -5.40 -4.71 -0.23
CA TYR A 232 -4.39 -4.40 0.78
C TYR A 232 -4.26 -2.89 0.90
N TYR A 233 -3.49 -2.43 1.88
CA TYR A 233 -3.26 -1.00 2.01
C TYR A 233 -1.97 -0.68 2.76
N PHE A 234 -1.24 0.33 2.27
CA PHE A 234 -0.16 0.95 3.01
C PHE A 234 -0.74 1.92 4.02
N THR A 235 -0.34 1.78 5.28
CA THR A 235 -0.80 2.67 6.36
C THR A 235 0.35 3.41 7.04
N PRO A 236 0.10 4.63 7.53
CA PRO A 236 1.07 5.35 8.33
C PRO A 236 1.34 4.62 9.65
N THR A 237 2.61 4.49 10.01
CA THR A 237 2.99 4.00 11.34
C THR A 237 3.06 5.17 12.31
N ARG A 238 3.16 4.89 13.62
CA ARG A 238 3.42 5.95 14.62
C ARG A 238 4.65 6.79 14.27
N ASP A 239 5.70 6.16 13.75
CA ASP A 239 6.96 6.82 13.41
C ASP A 239 6.79 7.72 12.19
N SER A 240 6.19 7.23 11.10
CA SER A 240 5.95 8.06 9.91
C SER A 240 4.93 9.18 10.20
N TRP A 241 3.93 8.91 11.04
CA TRP A 241 2.98 9.92 11.51
C TRP A 241 3.67 11.06 12.26
N SER A 242 4.69 10.77 13.06
CA SER A 242 5.48 11.80 13.75
C SER A 242 6.27 12.69 12.78
N LEU A 243 6.53 12.19 11.56
CA LEU A 243 7.23 12.89 10.48
C LEU A 243 6.28 13.61 9.50
N GLY A 244 4.96 13.43 9.66
CA GLY A 244 3.95 14.12 8.86
C GLY A 244 3.19 13.23 7.87
N ASP A 245 3.53 11.94 7.79
CA ASP A 245 2.81 10.98 6.95
C ASP A 245 1.39 10.74 7.48
N ARG A 246 0.40 10.94 6.61
CA ARG A 246 -1.03 10.76 6.89
C ARG A 246 -1.73 9.99 5.77
N GLU A 247 -0.96 9.49 4.82
CA GLU A 247 -1.49 8.92 3.59
C GLU A 247 -1.76 7.43 3.77
N ILE A 248 -2.91 6.99 3.29
CA ILE A 248 -3.24 5.59 3.11
C ILE A 248 -3.31 5.36 1.61
N SER A 249 -2.60 4.34 1.13
CA SER A 249 -2.65 3.89 -0.26
C SER A 249 -3.37 2.55 -0.31
N CYS A 250 -4.44 2.48 -1.08
CA CYS A 250 -5.21 1.27 -1.32
C CYS A 250 -4.65 0.54 -2.54
N LEU A 251 -4.44 -0.76 -2.43
CA LEU A 251 -3.82 -1.55 -3.48
C LEU A 251 -4.51 -2.89 -3.69
N PHE A 252 -4.51 -3.35 -4.94
CA PHE A 252 -4.83 -4.74 -5.27
C PHE A 252 -3.56 -5.58 -5.17
N GLY A 253 -3.71 -6.81 -4.68
CA GLY A 253 -2.63 -7.78 -4.51
C GLY A 253 -3.12 -9.21 -4.65
N ASN A 254 -2.20 -10.15 -4.82
CA ASN A 254 -2.54 -11.57 -4.89
C ASN A 254 -2.75 -12.15 -3.47
N VAL A 255 -3.79 -12.96 -3.29
CA VAL A 255 -4.06 -13.66 -2.01
C VAL A 255 -3.01 -14.72 -1.66
N ASP A 256 -2.33 -15.28 -2.65
CA ASP A 256 -1.16 -16.13 -2.43
C ASP A 256 0.07 -15.24 -2.24
N GLU A 257 0.75 -15.38 -1.10
CA GLU A 257 2.00 -14.66 -0.77
C GLU A 257 3.08 -14.81 -1.84
N LYS A 258 3.02 -15.83 -2.69
CA LYS A 258 3.97 -16.05 -3.80
C LYS A 258 3.37 -15.79 -5.18
N GLY A 259 2.10 -15.40 -5.22
CA GLY A 259 1.42 -15.03 -6.44
C GLY A 259 1.77 -13.59 -6.83
N SER A 260 1.65 -13.31 -8.12
CA SER A 260 1.81 -11.97 -8.68
C SER A 260 0.56 -11.59 -9.46
N LEU A 261 0.46 -10.31 -9.79
CA LEU A 261 -0.48 -9.75 -10.76
C LEU A 261 0.21 -9.61 -12.12
N THR A 262 -0.57 -9.47 -13.18
CA THR A 262 -0.08 -9.17 -14.54
C THR A 262 -1.16 -8.44 -15.31
N GLY A 263 -0.79 -7.33 -15.94
CA GLY A 263 -1.76 -6.39 -16.48
C GLY A 263 -2.34 -5.51 -15.38
N SER A 264 -2.85 -4.34 -15.78
CA SER A 264 -3.57 -3.45 -14.87
C SER A 264 -5.03 -3.91 -14.70
N LEU A 265 -5.52 -3.84 -13.47
CA LEU A 265 -6.92 -4.06 -13.08
C LEU A 265 -7.80 -2.82 -13.31
N ARG A 266 -7.22 -1.71 -13.78
CA ARG A 266 -7.93 -0.47 -14.04
C ARG A 266 -8.99 -0.61 -15.11
N GLN A 267 -10.24 -0.39 -14.73
CA GLN A 267 -11.43 -0.39 -15.57
C GLN A 267 -12.29 0.81 -15.17
N ASP A 268 -11.83 2.02 -15.45
CA ASP A 268 -12.47 3.28 -15.06
C ASP A 268 -12.86 4.14 -16.29
N GLU A 269 -13.31 5.37 -16.06
CA GLU A 269 -13.70 6.30 -17.14
C GLU A 269 -12.56 6.62 -18.12
N THR A 270 -11.30 6.33 -17.77
CA THR A 270 -10.14 6.60 -18.61
C THR A 270 -9.79 5.42 -19.51
N THR A 271 -10.17 4.19 -19.13
CA THR A 271 -9.86 2.96 -19.87
C THR A 271 -11.08 2.35 -20.58
N LEU A 272 -12.29 2.59 -20.07
CA LEU A 272 -13.54 2.09 -20.64
C LEU A 272 -14.02 2.94 -21.82
N ASP A 273 -14.60 2.28 -22.82
CA ASP A 273 -15.33 3.00 -23.87
C ASP A 273 -16.70 3.51 -23.37
N ALA A 274 -17.35 4.36 -24.16
CA ALA A 274 -18.61 4.99 -23.78
C ALA A 274 -19.76 3.98 -23.60
N ASP A 275 -19.76 2.87 -24.34
CA ASP A 275 -20.79 1.83 -24.27
C ASP A 275 -20.61 1.00 -22.98
N GLN A 276 -19.38 0.56 -22.72
CA GLN A 276 -18.98 -0.14 -21.51
C GLN A 276 -19.26 0.69 -20.25
N LEU A 277 -18.81 1.94 -20.24
CA LEU A 277 -18.99 2.86 -19.12
C LEU A 277 -20.47 3.10 -18.81
N THR A 278 -21.28 3.31 -19.84
CA THR A 278 -22.73 3.52 -19.67
C THR A 278 -23.40 2.29 -19.10
N TYR A 279 -23.04 1.11 -19.60
CA TYR A 279 -23.56 -0.15 -19.09
C TYR A 279 -23.18 -0.40 -17.63
N LEU A 280 -21.90 -0.26 -17.27
CA LEU A 280 -21.42 -0.50 -15.90
C LEU A 280 -22.01 0.48 -14.89
N LYS A 281 -22.13 1.77 -15.24
CA LYS A 281 -22.84 2.75 -14.41
C LYS A 281 -24.31 2.39 -14.21
N ALA A 282 -24.98 1.93 -15.26
CA ALA A 282 -26.37 1.50 -15.15
C ALA A 282 -26.51 0.25 -14.28
N ALA A 283 -25.58 -0.71 -14.37
CA ALA A 283 -25.55 -1.89 -13.52
C ALA A 283 -25.28 -1.53 -12.04
N GLN A 284 -24.36 -0.61 -11.78
CA GLN A 284 -23.99 -0.18 -10.43
C GLN A 284 -25.19 0.37 -9.65
N VAL A 285 -26.07 1.14 -10.30
CA VAL A 285 -27.30 1.66 -9.67
C VAL A 285 -28.16 0.53 -9.07
N LEU A 286 -28.27 -0.59 -9.77
CA LEU A 286 -28.99 -1.76 -9.25
C LEU A 286 -28.19 -2.47 -8.15
N ASN A 287 -26.88 -2.64 -8.34
CA ASN A 287 -26.03 -3.31 -7.35
C ASN A 287 -26.08 -2.61 -5.98
N GLU A 288 -25.92 -1.29 -5.93
CA GLU A 288 -26.00 -0.51 -4.68
C GLU A 288 -27.37 -0.66 -4.00
N ALA A 289 -28.45 -0.69 -4.79
CA ALA A 289 -29.78 -0.91 -4.25
C ALA A 289 -29.93 -2.32 -3.66
N MET A 290 -29.38 -3.34 -4.32
CA MET A 290 -29.37 -4.72 -3.86
C MET A 290 -28.54 -4.88 -2.58
N GLU A 291 -27.36 -4.27 -2.50
CA GLU A 291 -26.48 -4.26 -1.32
C GLU A 291 -27.12 -3.57 -0.12
N SER A 292 -28.04 -2.63 -0.35
CA SER A 292 -28.76 -1.93 0.71
C SER A 292 -29.88 -2.75 1.38
N ALA A 293 -29.85 -4.08 1.24
CA ALA A 293 -30.79 -5.01 1.87
C ALA A 293 -30.81 -4.82 3.41
N PRO A 294 -31.95 -5.07 4.08
CA PRO A 294 -32.03 -5.05 5.54
C PRO A 294 -31.05 -6.05 6.20
N GLU A 295 -30.65 -5.79 7.44
CA GLU A 295 -29.80 -6.70 8.22
C GLU A 295 -30.55 -7.98 8.61
N GLU A 296 -31.85 -7.86 8.83
CA GLU A 296 -32.76 -8.98 9.07
C GLU A 296 -32.87 -9.84 7.81
N GLU A 297 -32.45 -11.11 7.93
CA GLU A 297 -32.45 -12.07 6.81
C GLU A 297 -33.88 -12.46 6.40
N TYR A 298 -34.77 -12.64 7.38
CA TYR A 298 -36.14 -13.11 7.16
C TYR A 298 -37.13 -11.96 7.03
N VAL A 299 -37.89 -11.97 5.94
CA VAL A 299 -38.93 -10.97 5.65
C VAL A 299 -40.01 -10.93 6.73
N GLU A 300 -40.26 -12.04 7.41
CA GLU A 300 -41.19 -12.15 8.52
C GLU A 300 -40.80 -11.29 9.73
N ASP A 301 -39.49 -11.08 9.92
CA ASP A 301 -38.94 -10.35 11.06
C ASP A 301 -39.00 -8.83 10.83
N ASP A 302 -38.84 -8.35 9.59
CA ASP A 302 -39.00 -6.93 9.22
C ASP A 302 -39.63 -6.69 7.82
N LEU A 303 -40.87 -7.13 7.62
CA LEU A 303 -41.60 -6.89 6.38
C LEU A 303 -41.62 -5.39 5.97
N PRO A 304 -41.83 -4.41 6.88
CA PRO A 304 -41.71 -2.99 6.53
C PRO A 304 -40.36 -2.61 5.91
N GLY A 305 -39.24 -3.01 6.52
CA GLY A 305 -37.90 -2.72 6.00
C GLY A 305 -37.65 -3.37 4.64
N HIS A 306 -38.05 -4.63 4.44
CA HIS A 306 -37.95 -5.29 3.15
C HIS A 306 -38.81 -4.62 2.06
N LYS A 307 -39.98 -4.06 2.41
CA LYS A 307 -40.82 -3.29 1.48
C LYS A 307 -40.20 -1.95 1.10
N GLU A 308 -39.53 -1.27 2.05
CA GLU A 308 -38.77 -0.05 1.76
C GLU A 308 -37.57 -0.35 0.86
N TRP A 309 -36.86 -1.45 1.14
CA TRP A 309 -35.79 -1.94 0.28
C TRP A 309 -36.28 -2.30 -1.13
N ALA A 310 -37.35 -3.07 -1.27
CA ALA A 310 -37.96 -3.39 -2.58
C ALA A 310 -38.40 -2.12 -3.35
N THR A 311 -38.80 -1.07 -2.63
CA THR A 311 -39.09 0.24 -3.23
C THR A 311 -37.83 0.89 -3.80
N ARG A 312 -36.71 0.86 -3.06
CA ARG A 312 -35.40 1.35 -3.52
C ARG A 312 -34.92 0.58 -4.75
N VAL A 313 -34.99 -0.75 -4.71
CA VAL A 313 -34.61 -1.61 -5.85
C VAL A 313 -35.47 -1.34 -7.08
N SER A 314 -36.80 -1.24 -6.92
CA SER A 314 -37.69 -0.89 -8.04
C SER A 314 -37.37 0.47 -8.67
N ALA A 315 -37.00 1.46 -7.85
CA ALA A 315 -36.57 2.77 -8.33
C ALA A 315 -35.22 2.69 -9.07
N ALA A 316 -34.25 1.95 -8.53
CA ALA A 316 -32.95 1.71 -9.14
C ALA A 316 -33.07 1.03 -10.51
N ILE A 317 -33.91 0.01 -10.65
CA ILE A 317 -34.19 -0.62 -11.96
C ILE A 317 -34.80 0.39 -12.93
N THR A 318 -35.66 1.29 -12.45
CA THR A 318 -36.26 2.34 -13.30
C THR A 318 -35.19 3.29 -13.85
N GLU A 319 -34.21 3.66 -13.02
CA GLU A 319 -33.07 4.48 -13.41
C GLU A 319 -32.14 3.74 -14.38
N GLN A 320 -31.75 2.50 -14.07
CA GLN A 320 -30.98 1.63 -14.95
C GLN A 320 -31.64 1.48 -16.33
N LEU A 321 -32.95 1.20 -16.37
CA LEU A 321 -33.72 1.13 -17.61
C LEU A 321 -33.66 2.46 -18.39
N GLY A 322 -33.71 3.59 -17.69
CA GLY A 322 -33.58 4.92 -18.30
C GLY A 322 -32.22 5.11 -18.98
N MET A 323 -31.13 4.74 -18.29
CA MET A 323 -29.77 4.79 -18.83
C MET A 323 -29.61 3.87 -20.04
N LEU A 324 -30.06 2.61 -19.93
CA LEU A 324 -29.94 1.62 -20.99
C LEU A 324 -30.75 2.00 -22.24
N ARG A 325 -31.95 2.57 -22.09
CA ARG A 325 -32.79 3.00 -23.22
C ARG A 325 -32.35 4.32 -23.82
N GLY A 326 -31.67 5.16 -23.04
CA GLY A 326 -31.20 6.48 -23.44
C GLY A 326 -29.90 6.45 -24.25
N HIS A 327 -29.23 5.31 -24.32
CA HIS A 327 -27.94 5.15 -24.98
C HIS A 327 -28.04 4.50 -26.37
N ASP A 328 -27.23 4.97 -27.31
CA ASP A 328 -27.18 4.46 -28.69
C ASP A 328 -26.17 3.30 -28.80
N TRP A 329 -26.65 2.07 -28.62
CA TRP A 329 -25.78 0.88 -28.60
C TRP A 329 -25.17 0.49 -29.96
N PRO A 330 -23.97 -0.13 -29.96
CA PRO A 330 -23.36 -0.68 -31.16
C PRO A 330 -24.19 -1.85 -31.70
N ALA A 331 -24.07 -2.13 -33.01
CA ALA A 331 -24.94 -3.07 -33.71
C ALA A 331 -25.00 -4.46 -33.04
N ASP A 332 -23.86 -4.95 -32.56
CA ASP A 332 -23.74 -6.26 -31.94
C ASP A 332 -24.34 -6.32 -30.52
N ALA A 333 -24.50 -5.17 -29.84
CA ALA A 333 -25.06 -5.08 -28.49
C ALA A 333 -26.54 -4.67 -28.44
N LYS A 334 -27.13 -4.16 -29.54
CA LYS A 334 -28.53 -3.71 -29.58
C LYS A 334 -29.53 -4.77 -29.13
N ASP A 335 -29.45 -5.97 -29.71
CA ASP A 335 -30.37 -7.06 -29.41
C ASP A 335 -30.15 -7.62 -27.99
N PRO A 336 -28.90 -7.88 -27.54
CA PRO A 336 -28.60 -8.24 -26.14
C PRO A 336 -29.13 -7.22 -25.12
N VAL A 337 -28.87 -5.93 -25.31
CA VAL A 337 -29.34 -4.89 -24.39
C VAL A 337 -30.86 -4.80 -24.40
N ALA A 338 -31.51 -4.90 -25.56
CA ALA A 338 -32.97 -4.90 -25.63
C ALA A 338 -33.59 -6.10 -24.90
N ALA A 339 -32.94 -7.27 -24.94
CA ALA A 339 -33.37 -8.44 -24.17
C ALA A 339 -33.21 -8.20 -22.65
N LEU A 340 -32.08 -7.66 -22.22
CA LEU A 340 -31.85 -7.30 -20.81
C LEU A 340 -32.87 -6.27 -20.31
N VAL A 341 -33.12 -5.21 -21.09
CA VAL A 341 -34.13 -4.18 -20.78
C VAL A 341 -35.52 -4.81 -20.59
N LYS A 342 -35.88 -5.81 -21.39
CA LYS A 342 -37.17 -6.51 -21.25
C LYS A 342 -37.27 -7.32 -19.96
N ASP A 343 -36.18 -7.94 -19.52
CA ASP A 343 -36.18 -8.70 -18.26
C ASP A 343 -36.17 -7.75 -17.06
N LEU A 344 -35.41 -6.66 -17.13
CA LEU A 344 -35.43 -5.58 -16.14
C LEU A 344 -36.81 -4.91 -16.02
N ASP A 345 -37.55 -4.71 -17.12
CA ASP A 345 -38.93 -4.20 -17.06
C ASP A 345 -39.86 -5.09 -16.25
N LYS A 346 -39.74 -6.41 -16.42
CA LYS A 346 -40.54 -7.36 -15.64
C LYS A 346 -40.09 -7.36 -14.19
N ALA A 347 -38.77 -7.37 -13.94
CA ALA A 347 -38.20 -7.32 -12.61
C ALA A 347 -38.66 -6.08 -11.85
N GLN A 348 -38.67 -4.91 -12.50
CA GLN A 348 -39.18 -3.67 -11.94
C GLN A 348 -40.63 -3.82 -11.44
N GLY A 349 -41.46 -4.49 -12.23
CA GLY A 349 -42.85 -4.79 -11.90
C GLY A 349 -42.99 -5.70 -10.69
N GLU A 350 -42.20 -6.78 -10.63
CA GLU A 350 -42.16 -7.72 -9.51
C GLU A 350 -41.65 -7.04 -8.23
N TRP A 351 -40.55 -6.28 -8.28
CA TRP A 351 -40.07 -5.49 -7.15
C TRP A 351 -41.10 -4.45 -6.67
N SER A 352 -41.82 -3.81 -7.59
CA SER A 352 -42.89 -2.87 -7.25
C SER A 352 -44.11 -3.56 -6.60
N ALA A 353 -44.32 -4.84 -6.91
CA ALA A 353 -45.36 -5.66 -6.31
C ALA A 353 -44.94 -6.16 -4.92
N ALA A 354 -43.68 -6.62 -4.76
CA ALA A 354 -43.07 -6.97 -3.48
C ALA A 354 -43.15 -5.80 -2.48
N ALA A 355 -42.80 -4.58 -2.92
CA ALA A 355 -42.92 -3.36 -2.11
C ALA A 355 -44.36 -3.08 -1.62
N LYS A 356 -45.39 -3.63 -2.27
CA LYS A 356 -46.82 -3.48 -1.93
C LYS A 356 -47.41 -4.74 -1.31
N ALA A 357 -46.62 -5.78 -1.06
CA ALA A 357 -47.07 -7.04 -0.52
C ALA A 357 -47.85 -6.85 0.80
N ALA A 358 -48.90 -7.66 0.97
CA ALA A 358 -49.76 -7.63 2.14
C ALA A 358 -49.13 -8.34 3.35
N ASP A 359 -48.32 -9.35 3.08
CA ASP A 359 -47.65 -10.25 4.03
C ASP A 359 -46.32 -10.75 3.42
N ALA A 360 -45.56 -11.51 4.21
CA ALA A 360 -44.26 -12.05 3.81
C ALA A 360 -44.38 -13.07 2.67
N ASP A 361 -45.40 -13.93 2.68
CA ASP A 361 -45.63 -14.91 1.61
C ASP A 361 -45.79 -14.23 0.25
N ALA A 362 -46.63 -13.18 0.17
CA ALA A 362 -46.79 -12.39 -1.04
C ALA A 362 -45.52 -11.62 -1.41
N PHE A 363 -44.70 -11.22 -0.43
CA PHE A 363 -43.41 -10.58 -0.70
C PHE A 363 -42.45 -11.57 -1.37
N TYR A 364 -42.24 -12.75 -0.80
CA TYR A 364 -41.36 -13.79 -1.34
C TYR A 364 -41.77 -14.20 -2.76
N GLU A 365 -43.07 -14.38 -3.03
CA GLU A 365 -43.54 -14.75 -4.37
C GLU A 365 -43.05 -13.76 -5.46
N HIS A 366 -43.09 -12.47 -5.16
CA HIS A 366 -42.65 -11.42 -6.08
C HIS A 366 -41.13 -11.25 -6.07
N PHE A 367 -40.51 -11.34 -4.90
CA PHE A 367 -39.07 -11.28 -4.72
C PHE A 367 -38.33 -12.37 -5.53
N ASP A 368 -38.76 -13.63 -5.43
CA ASP A 368 -38.12 -14.75 -6.14
C ASP A 368 -38.17 -14.58 -7.66
N LYS A 369 -39.33 -14.16 -8.19
CA LYS A 369 -39.49 -13.86 -9.62
C LYS A 369 -38.59 -12.69 -10.04
N ALA A 370 -38.47 -11.68 -9.19
CA ALA A 370 -37.64 -10.52 -9.46
C ALA A 370 -36.16 -10.92 -9.50
N LEU A 371 -35.69 -11.73 -8.55
CA LEU A 371 -34.32 -12.27 -8.51
C LEU A 371 -33.99 -13.11 -9.75
N GLU A 372 -34.90 -13.98 -10.20
CA GLU A 372 -34.70 -14.76 -11.43
C GLU A 372 -34.49 -13.84 -12.64
N LEU A 373 -35.16 -12.69 -12.67
CA LEU A 373 -35.10 -11.71 -13.76
C LEU A 373 -33.90 -10.75 -13.67
N THR A 374 -33.30 -10.58 -12.49
CA THR A 374 -32.11 -9.73 -12.27
C THR A 374 -30.82 -10.52 -12.06
N GLY A 375 -30.87 -11.85 -12.07
CA GLY A 375 -29.70 -12.70 -11.84
C GLY A 375 -28.55 -12.44 -12.82
N ALA A 376 -27.32 -12.67 -12.37
CA ALA A 376 -26.09 -12.42 -13.11
C ALA A 376 -26.11 -13.00 -14.54
N GLU A 377 -26.63 -14.21 -14.70
CA GLU A 377 -26.77 -14.89 -15.99
C GLU A 377 -27.56 -14.10 -17.05
N LYS A 378 -28.52 -13.27 -16.63
CA LYS A 378 -29.30 -12.41 -17.54
C LYS A 378 -28.44 -11.35 -18.21
N THR A 379 -27.30 -11.02 -17.61
CA THR A 379 -26.40 -9.96 -18.09
C THR A 379 -25.30 -10.47 -19.02
N VAL A 380 -24.96 -11.76 -18.95
CA VAL A 380 -23.81 -12.38 -19.64
C VAL A 380 -23.79 -12.08 -21.14
N THR A 381 -24.93 -12.17 -21.82
CA THR A 381 -25.00 -11.94 -23.27
C THR A 381 -24.72 -10.48 -23.62
N THR A 382 -25.24 -9.54 -22.82
CA THR A 382 -24.97 -8.11 -22.99
C THR A 382 -23.51 -7.80 -22.72
N ARG A 383 -22.95 -8.33 -21.63
CA ARG A 383 -21.53 -8.15 -21.26
C ARG A 383 -20.58 -8.66 -22.34
N LYS A 384 -20.85 -9.85 -22.90
CA LYS A 384 -20.11 -10.40 -24.05
C LYS A 384 -20.14 -9.48 -25.27
N ALA A 385 -21.31 -8.93 -25.59
CA ALA A 385 -21.48 -8.04 -26.74
C ALA A 385 -20.75 -6.70 -26.56
N LEU A 386 -20.51 -6.28 -25.31
CA LEU A 386 -19.77 -5.06 -24.94
C LEU A 386 -18.28 -5.32 -24.67
N GLY A 387 -17.80 -6.55 -24.82
CA GLY A 387 -16.41 -6.89 -24.52
C GLY A 387 -16.02 -6.77 -23.04
N LEU A 388 -17.00 -6.83 -22.13
CA LEU A 388 -16.79 -6.85 -20.68
C LEU A 388 -16.55 -8.27 -20.17
N ALA A 389 -16.03 -8.42 -18.94
CA ALA A 389 -15.94 -9.72 -18.30
C ALA A 389 -17.33 -10.35 -18.22
N SER A 390 -17.45 -11.64 -18.55
CA SER A 390 -18.76 -12.27 -18.79
C SER A 390 -18.94 -13.63 -18.11
N THR A 391 -18.01 -13.97 -17.23
CA THR A 391 -18.14 -15.08 -16.28
C THR A 391 -18.65 -14.47 -14.98
N PRO A 392 -19.84 -14.85 -14.49
CA PRO A 392 -20.29 -14.45 -13.16
C PRO A 392 -19.29 -14.91 -12.09
N PRO A 393 -18.98 -14.10 -11.09
CA PRO A 393 -18.23 -14.56 -9.92
C PRO A 393 -19.01 -15.64 -9.17
N GLU A 394 -18.32 -16.61 -8.55
CA GLU A 394 -18.95 -17.73 -7.82
C GLU A 394 -19.96 -17.27 -6.75
N SER A 395 -19.77 -16.08 -6.16
CA SER A 395 -20.70 -15.49 -5.18
C SER A 395 -22.10 -15.18 -5.74
N TYR A 396 -22.28 -15.18 -7.07
CA TYR A 396 -23.55 -14.93 -7.75
C TYR A 396 -24.22 -16.21 -8.28
N GLU A 397 -23.56 -17.37 -8.21
CA GLU A 397 -24.18 -18.66 -8.47
C GLU A 397 -25.04 -19.04 -7.25
N GLY A 398 -26.23 -18.46 -7.18
CA GLY A 398 -27.15 -18.62 -6.05
C GLY A 398 -27.49 -20.08 -5.74
N ASP A 399 -27.55 -20.36 -4.44
CA ASP A 399 -28.27 -21.47 -3.81
C ASP A 399 -29.72 -21.50 -4.30
N GLY A 400 -29.92 -22.14 -5.44
CA GLY A 400 -31.21 -22.37 -6.08
C GLY A 400 -31.59 -23.84 -5.94
N GLY A 401 -32.01 -24.27 -4.76
CA GLY A 401 -32.93 -25.41 -4.61
C GLY A 401 -32.56 -26.46 -3.55
N GLU A 402 -33.28 -26.37 -2.43
CA GLU A 402 -33.69 -27.48 -1.54
C GLU A 402 -32.59 -28.43 -1.01
N GLU A 403 -32.04 -28.12 0.16
CA GLU A 403 -32.19 -29.04 1.30
C GLU A 403 -32.51 -28.26 2.58
N ALA A 404 -33.71 -28.47 3.10
CA ALA A 404 -34.06 -28.19 4.49
C ALA A 404 -33.19 -29.06 5.41
N GLY A 405 -32.00 -28.55 5.76
CA GLY A 405 -31.12 -29.07 6.80
C GLY A 405 -30.95 -28.01 7.87
N THR A 406 -31.68 -28.15 8.97
CA THR A 406 -31.64 -27.33 10.19
C THR A 406 -30.24 -26.80 10.55
N GLY A 407 -30.10 -25.47 10.69
CA GLY A 407 -28.85 -24.86 11.14
C GLY A 407 -28.96 -23.42 11.66
N GLY A 408 -30.07 -23.05 12.32
CA GLY A 408 -30.11 -21.79 13.07
C GLY A 408 -29.10 -21.80 14.22
N GLY A 409 -28.35 -20.71 14.38
CA GLY A 409 -27.33 -20.61 15.41
C GLY A 409 -26.85 -19.20 15.70
N THR A 410 -27.76 -18.31 16.11
CA THR A 410 -27.37 -17.16 16.94
C THR A 410 -26.85 -17.64 18.30
N GLY A 411 -25.79 -17.00 18.79
CA GLY A 411 -25.41 -17.01 20.21
C GLY A 411 -24.29 -17.96 20.61
N GLY A 412 -23.22 -17.38 21.16
CA GLY A 412 -22.09 -18.12 21.68
C GLY A 412 -22.39 -19.02 22.88
N SER A 413 -21.55 -20.02 23.08
CA SER A 413 -20.98 -20.48 24.35
C SER A 413 -20.20 -21.77 24.08
N GLY A 414 -19.01 -21.89 24.66
CA GLY A 414 -18.06 -22.94 24.30
C GLY A 414 -18.32 -24.33 24.88
N ALA A 415 -17.45 -25.27 24.51
CA ALA A 415 -16.89 -26.32 25.36
C ALA A 415 -15.83 -27.11 24.57
N GLU A 416 -14.64 -27.27 25.19
CA GLU A 416 -13.79 -28.47 25.28
C GLU A 416 -13.55 -29.28 23.98
N VAL A 417 -12.31 -29.46 23.47
CA VAL A 417 -11.03 -29.83 24.12
C VAL A 417 -9.86 -29.25 23.33
#